data_AF-A0A672LL16-F1
#
_entry.id   AF-A0A672LL16-F1
#
_cell.length_a   1.000
_cell.length_b   1.000
_cell.length_c   1.000
_cell.angle_alpha   90.00
_cell.angle_beta   90.00
_cell.angle_gamma   90.00
#
_symmetry.space_group_name_H-M   'P 1'
#
loop_
_entity.id
_entity.type
_entity.pdbx_description
1 polymer ?
#
loop_
_entity_poly.entity_id
_entity_poly.type
_entity_poly.pdbx_seq_one_letter_code
_entity_poly.pdbx_strand_id
1 'polypeptide(L)'
;MENWSLISLCVLLGLTSRWTVSFHSYSGAGKPPMFGDYEAQRHWQEVTYNLPVHEWYFNTTNNDLNYWGLDYPPLTAYHSLVCAYVAKLLNPEWVELHASRGYESHSHKLFMRATVLFTDILIYIPAVLLYCFYFCDGSSKQKVAVAFCILLYPGLILIDYGHFQYNSVSLGLALWGTLGLGLGWDLFGCLAFTLALNYKQMELYHSLPFFCYLLGKCIKQGLTGRGFFHLVKISMTVLVTFALCWMPFLFDPKQPLQVLHRLFPVGRGLFEDKVANTWCSLNVLIKIKTLLSRETQLFLSFALTLLFVLPSSLKLLSKPTLWQFKLGLVNTSLAFFLFSFQVHEKSILLVSLPVCLVINEIPLIAIWFLLTSTFSMLPLLLKDGLLLPYVVTSLAFLFLSLYLLSAFERSTEEELRLGLYRKLTRRWLPKLNLSQIIKWKFWFSLVAMAALSFTSVWLKPPAKLPDLFPVLVSVLSFLHFLGFIIYFNQLQLMEPQRKKSLKKTN
;
A
#
# COMPACT_ATOMS: atom_id res chain seq x y z
N MET A 1 -20.61 22.42 -15.73
CA MET A 1 -19.30 22.80 -16.30
C MET A 1 -18.25 23.02 -15.22
N GLU A 2 -18.51 23.78 -14.15
CA GLU A 2 -17.56 24.05 -13.05
C GLU A 2 -16.98 22.80 -12.36
N ASN A 3 -17.79 21.74 -12.15
CA ASN A 3 -17.27 20.50 -11.53
C ASN A 3 -16.26 19.76 -12.45
N TRP A 4 -16.48 19.77 -13.76
CA TRP A 4 -15.60 19.10 -14.72
C TRP A 4 -14.26 19.81 -14.88
N SER A 5 -14.25 21.15 -14.82
CA SER A 5 -13.00 21.92 -14.83
C SER A 5 -12.18 21.68 -13.56
N LEU A 6 -12.82 21.61 -12.38
CA LEU A 6 -12.15 21.28 -11.12
C LEU A 6 -11.56 19.87 -11.11
N ILE A 7 -12.29 18.87 -11.61
CA ILE A 7 -11.78 17.50 -11.76
C ILE A 7 -10.58 17.48 -12.70
N SER A 8 -10.68 18.14 -13.85
CA SER A 8 -9.60 18.19 -14.84
C SER A 8 -8.34 18.84 -14.25
N LEU A 9 -8.49 19.96 -13.53
CA LEU A 9 -7.39 20.62 -12.85
C LEU A 9 -6.76 19.73 -11.77
N CYS A 10 -7.59 19.04 -10.98
CA CYS A 10 -7.14 18.08 -9.97
C CYS A 10 -6.26 16.98 -10.58
N VAL A 11 -6.72 16.37 -11.69
CA VAL A 11 -5.97 15.33 -12.41
C VAL A 11 -4.68 15.90 -13.00
N LEU A 12 -4.75 17.04 -13.69
CA LEU A 12 -3.57 17.67 -14.30
C LEU A 12 -2.49 18.02 -13.27
N LEU A 13 -2.87 18.59 -12.12
CA LEU A 13 -1.95 18.88 -11.03
C LEU A 13 -1.36 17.58 -10.44
N GLY A 14 -2.19 16.56 -10.22
CA GLY A 14 -1.73 15.25 -9.75
C GLY A 14 -0.73 14.58 -10.71
N LEU A 15 -0.98 14.66 -12.02
CA LEU A 15 -0.06 14.16 -13.06
C LEU A 15 1.22 14.99 -13.13
N THR A 16 1.11 16.32 -13.03
CA THR A 16 2.27 17.21 -13.03
C THR A 16 3.17 16.92 -11.84
N SER A 17 2.62 16.75 -10.63
CA SER A 17 3.39 16.39 -9.44
C SER A 17 4.12 15.05 -9.56
N ARG A 18 3.51 14.05 -10.21
CA ARG A 18 4.15 12.77 -10.50
C ARG A 18 5.30 12.92 -11.50
N TRP A 19 5.04 13.63 -12.58
CA TRP A 19 6.02 13.83 -13.64
C TRP A 19 7.23 14.64 -13.16
N THR A 20 7.03 15.65 -12.31
CA THR A 20 8.15 16.43 -11.76
C THR A 20 9.07 15.60 -10.88
N VAL A 21 8.53 14.67 -10.09
CA VAL A 21 9.33 13.71 -9.30
C VAL A 21 10.15 12.78 -10.21
N SER A 22 9.62 12.43 -11.38
CA SER A 22 10.26 11.51 -12.33
C SER A 22 11.60 12.01 -12.90
N PHE A 23 11.83 13.32 -12.87
CA PHE A 23 13.10 13.93 -13.30
C PHE A 23 14.28 13.56 -12.41
N HIS A 24 14.02 13.18 -11.16
CA HIS A 24 15.07 12.85 -10.20
C HIS A 24 15.60 11.42 -10.36
N SER A 25 16.61 11.07 -9.57
CA SER A 25 17.25 9.76 -9.57
C SER A 25 16.25 8.61 -9.29
N TYR A 26 16.67 7.37 -9.51
CA TYR A 26 15.89 6.17 -9.27
C TYR A 26 16.69 5.17 -8.42
N SER A 27 16.03 4.10 -7.99
CA SER A 27 16.67 3.05 -7.20
C SER A 27 17.83 2.41 -7.96
N GLY A 28 19.03 2.54 -7.41
CA GLY A 28 20.24 1.92 -7.96
C GLY A 28 20.96 2.67 -9.08
N ALA A 29 20.56 3.91 -9.39
CA ALA A 29 21.18 4.72 -10.45
C ALA A 29 22.71 4.83 -10.25
N GLY A 30 23.49 4.45 -11.28
CA GLY A 30 24.95 4.48 -11.25
C GLY A 30 25.60 3.59 -10.18
N LYS A 31 24.95 2.50 -9.76
CA LYS A 31 25.46 1.58 -8.72
C LYS A 31 25.65 0.14 -9.24
N PRO A 32 26.62 -0.11 -10.13
CA PRO A 32 26.95 -1.47 -10.56
C PRO A 32 27.48 -2.33 -9.38
N PRO A 33 27.44 -3.67 -9.48
CA PRO A 33 26.96 -4.45 -10.62
C PRO A 33 25.46 -4.74 -10.59
N MET A 34 24.81 -4.63 -9.42
CA MET A 34 23.41 -5.04 -9.23
C MET A 34 22.39 -3.91 -9.43
N PHE A 35 22.77 -2.63 -9.35
CA PHE A 35 21.82 -1.52 -9.43
C PHE A 35 20.69 -1.64 -8.39
N GLY A 36 19.42 -1.46 -8.78
CA GLY A 36 18.27 -1.40 -7.87
C GLY A 36 16.96 -1.76 -8.56
N ASP A 37 15.83 -1.37 -7.97
CA ASP A 37 14.49 -1.77 -8.44
C ASP A 37 14.21 -1.35 -9.90
N TYR A 38 14.81 -0.27 -10.38
CA TYR A 38 14.72 0.15 -11.79
C TYR A 38 15.26 -0.93 -12.74
N GLU A 39 16.44 -1.46 -12.42
CA GLU A 39 17.09 -2.51 -13.21
C GLU A 39 16.34 -3.83 -13.10
N ALA A 40 15.74 -4.12 -11.94
CA ALA A 40 14.89 -5.29 -11.80
C ALA A 40 13.72 -5.28 -12.81
N GLN A 41 13.01 -4.15 -12.91
CA GLN A 41 11.90 -4.01 -13.84
C GLN A 41 12.36 -4.06 -15.31
N ARG A 42 13.52 -3.46 -15.65
CA ARG A 42 14.09 -3.56 -16.99
C ARG A 42 14.46 -5.00 -17.34
N HIS A 43 15.13 -5.69 -16.42
CA HIS A 43 15.53 -7.08 -16.63
C HIS A 43 14.31 -8.00 -16.81
N TRP A 44 13.20 -7.75 -16.10
CA TRP A 44 11.96 -8.50 -16.35
C TRP A 44 11.41 -8.27 -17.76
N GLN A 45 11.55 -7.08 -18.34
CA GLN A 45 11.19 -6.82 -19.74
C GLN A 45 12.08 -7.60 -20.70
N GLU A 46 13.40 -7.60 -20.49
CA GLU A 46 14.36 -8.41 -21.25
C GLU A 46 14.02 -9.91 -21.20
N VAL A 47 13.84 -10.46 -19.99
CA VAL A 47 13.55 -11.89 -19.77
C VAL A 47 12.23 -12.29 -20.44
N THR A 48 11.16 -11.53 -20.20
CA THR A 48 9.83 -11.90 -20.69
C THR A 48 9.72 -11.84 -22.21
N TYR A 49 10.44 -10.90 -22.86
CA TYR A 49 10.47 -10.76 -24.31
C TYR A 49 11.30 -11.84 -25.01
N ASN A 50 12.48 -12.15 -24.49
CA ASN A 50 13.44 -13.00 -25.20
C ASN A 50 13.32 -14.50 -24.87
N LEU A 51 12.75 -14.85 -23.71
CA LEU A 51 12.71 -16.24 -23.24
C LEU A 51 11.30 -16.84 -23.32
N PRO A 52 11.17 -18.15 -23.58
CA PRO A 52 9.89 -18.82 -23.52
C PRO A 52 9.32 -18.80 -22.09
N VAL A 53 7.98 -18.79 -21.96
CA VAL A 53 7.27 -18.59 -20.68
C VAL A 53 7.70 -19.56 -19.58
N HIS A 54 8.01 -20.81 -19.93
CA HIS A 54 8.43 -21.83 -18.98
C HIS A 54 9.84 -21.60 -18.40
N GLU A 55 10.63 -20.66 -18.94
CA GLU A 55 11.95 -20.28 -18.42
C GLU A 55 11.93 -19.04 -17.52
N TRP A 56 10.85 -18.24 -17.53
CA TRP A 56 10.81 -16.93 -16.85
C TRP A 56 11.14 -16.97 -15.35
N TYR A 57 10.76 -18.06 -14.68
CA TYR A 57 10.95 -18.25 -13.24
C TYR A 57 12.00 -19.30 -12.89
N PHE A 58 12.74 -19.82 -13.87
CA PHE A 58 13.74 -20.87 -13.69
C PHE A 58 15.15 -20.34 -13.94
N ASN A 59 16.11 -20.92 -13.23
CA ASN A 59 17.51 -20.65 -13.51
C ASN A 59 17.91 -21.44 -14.76
N THR A 60 18.36 -20.75 -15.80
CA THR A 60 18.76 -21.35 -17.08
C THR A 60 20.09 -20.76 -17.53
N THR A 61 20.63 -21.22 -18.67
CA THR A 61 21.80 -20.59 -19.28
C THR A 61 21.54 -19.14 -19.69
N ASN A 62 20.27 -18.78 -19.92
CA ASN A 62 19.86 -17.45 -20.37
C ASN A 62 19.18 -16.61 -19.28
N ASN A 63 18.76 -17.21 -18.16
CA ASN A 63 18.09 -16.54 -17.06
C ASN A 63 18.82 -16.84 -15.74
N ASP A 64 19.54 -15.84 -15.21
CA ASP A 64 20.18 -15.95 -13.89
C ASP A 64 19.25 -15.38 -12.82
N LEU A 65 18.64 -16.26 -12.04
CA LEU A 65 17.69 -15.84 -11.00
C LEU A 65 18.32 -15.06 -9.83
N ASN A 66 19.66 -15.03 -9.73
CA ASN A 66 20.37 -14.19 -8.77
C ASN A 66 20.53 -12.75 -9.26
N TYR A 67 20.41 -12.51 -10.57
CA TYR A 67 20.39 -11.18 -11.17
C TYR A 67 18.94 -10.75 -11.43
N TRP A 68 18.26 -10.26 -10.39
CA TRP A 68 16.88 -9.76 -10.49
C TRP A 68 15.87 -10.74 -11.12
N GLY A 69 15.90 -12.01 -10.74
CA GLY A 69 14.91 -12.98 -11.17
C GLY A 69 13.46 -12.54 -10.87
N LEU A 70 12.51 -13.06 -11.64
CA LEU A 70 11.11 -12.65 -11.54
C LEU A 70 10.50 -13.13 -10.20
N ASP A 71 10.09 -12.17 -9.37
CA ASP A 71 9.61 -12.41 -7.99
C ASP A 71 8.12 -12.08 -7.79
N TYR A 72 7.43 -11.63 -8.84
CA TYR A 72 6.02 -11.26 -8.84
C TYR A 72 5.17 -12.25 -9.64
N PRO A 73 3.85 -12.33 -9.40
CA PRO A 73 2.99 -13.32 -10.04
C PRO A 73 2.78 -13.03 -11.54
N PRO A 74 2.17 -13.97 -12.29
CA PRO A 74 2.13 -13.94 -13.75
C PRO A 74 1.64 -12.63 -14.38
N LEU A 75 0.70 -11.91 -13.74
CA LEU A 75 0.16 -10.68 -14.32
C LEU A 75 1.21 -9.56 -14.42
N THR A 76 2.17 -9.51 -13.47
CA THR A 76 3.34 -8.62 -13.62
C THR A 76 4.20 -9.04 -14.80
N ALA A 77 4.46 -10.34 -14.98
CA ALA A 77 5.29 -10.81 -16.08
C ALA A 77 4.67 -10.47 -17.45
N TYR A 78 3.35 -10.60 -17.60
CA TYR A 78 2.66 -10.16 -18.81
C TYR A 78 2.71 -8.64 -19.01
N HIS A 79 2.61 -7.86 -17.93
CA HIS A 79 2.79 -6.41 -18.03
C HIS A 79 4.21 -6.04 -18.47
N SER A 80 5.24 -6.66 -17.89
CA SER A 80 6.63 -6.52 -18.33
C SER A 80 6.78 -6.90 -19.80
N LEU A 81 6.15 -7.98 -20.26
CA LEU A 81 6.16 -8.39 -21.66
C LEU A 81 5.57 -7.31 -22.58
N VAL A 82 4.41 -6.74 -22.24
CA VAL A 82 3.78 -5.66 -23.01
C VAL A 82 4.71 -4.44 -23.08
N CYS A 83 5.30 -4.03 -21.96
CA CYS A 83 6.29 -2.96 -21.94
C CYS A 83 7.51 -3.30 -22.82
N ALA A 84 7.98 -4.54 -22.79
CA ALA A 84 9.14 -4.98 -23.57
C ALA A 84 8.89 -4.93 -25.09
N TYR A 85 7.69 -5.27 -25.55
CA TYR A 85 7.31 -5.09 -26.96
C TYR A 85 7.41 -3.61 -27.38
N VAL A 86 6.92 -2.68 -26.54
CA VAL A 86 7.04 -1.24 -26.82
C VAL A 86 8.50 -0.80 -26.77
N ALA A 87 9.28 -1.28 -25.79
CA ALA A 87 10.71 -1.00 -25.67
C ALA A 87 11.46 -1.44 -26.93
N LYS A 88 11.22 -2.66 -27.41
CA LYS A 88 11.84 -3.21 -28.63
C LYS A 88 11.55 -2.38 -29.87
N LEU A 89 10.33 -1.85 -29.99
CA LEU A 89 9.94 -0.99 -31.11
C LEU A 89 10.66 0.38 -31.08
N LEU A 90 10.92 0.92 -29.89
CA LEU A 90 11.56 2.24 -29.71
C LEU A 90 13.08 2.16 -29.78
N ASN A 91 13.68 1.24 -29.04
CA ASN A 91 15.10 0.95 -29.08
C ASN A 91 15.37 -0.52 -28.67
N PRO A 92 15.79 -1.37 -29.62
CA PRO A 92 16.11 -2.77 -29.36
C PRO A 92 17.14 -3.04 -28.27
N GLU A 93 18.08 -2.11 -28.04
CA GLU A 93 19.17 -2.27 -27.05
C GLU A 93 18.65 -2.33 -25.61
N TRP A 94 17.46 -1.78 -25.33
CA TRP A 94 16.92 -1.72 -23.96
C TRP A 94 16.55 -3.10 -23.39
N VAL A 95 16.24 -4.05 -24.28
CA VAL A 95 15.78 -5.41 -23.96
C VAL A 95 16.63 -6.47 -24.66
N GLU A 96 17.83 -6.12 -25.09
CA GLU A 96 18.73 -7.08 -25.74
C GLU A 96 19.25 -8.09 -24.72
N LEU A 97 19.01 -9.38 -24.98
CA LEU A 97 19.40 -10.46 -24.07
C LEU A 97 20.92 -10.45 -23.86
N HIS A 98 21.37 -10.51 -22.60
CA HIS A 98 22.78 -10.50 -22.18
C HIS A 98 23.53 -9.17 -22.34
N ALA A 99 23.16 -8.32 -23.30
CA ALA A 99 23.82 -7.03 -23.55
C ALA A 99 23.22 -5.87 -22.75
N SER A 100 21.92 -5.93 -22.42
CA SER A 100 21.17 -4.82 -21.82
C SER A 100 21.22 -4.78 -20.28
N ARG A 101 21.96 -5.68 -19.63
CA ARG A 101 22.11 -5.69 -18.16
C ARG A 101 22.78 -4.41 -17.67
N GLY A 102 22.12 -3.71 -16.76
CA GLY A 102 22.59 -2.42 -16.24
C GLY A 102 22.51 -1.27 -17.24
N TYR A 103 21.65 -1.36 -18.26
CA TYR A 103 21.54 -0.31 -19.28
C TYR A 103 20.98 1.00 -18.69
N GLU A 104 21.78 2.06 -18.77
CA GLU A 104 21.42 3.40 -18.33
C GLU A 104 21.51 4.40 -19.49
N SER A 105 20.38 5.04 -19.82
CA SER A 105 20.35 6.17 -20.73
C SER A 105 19.19 7.10 -20.38
N HIS A 106 19.28 8.37 -20.82
CA HIS A 106 18.22 9.34 -20.57
C HIS A 106 16.90 8.95 -21.28
N SER A 107 16.98 8.44 -22.50
CA SER A 107 15.81 8.01 -23.28
C SER A 107 15.16 6.76 -22.67
N HIS A 108 15.96 5.81 -22.18
CA HIS A 108 15.45 4.63 -21.48
C HIS A 108 14.75 5.03 -20.16
N LYS A 109 15.35 5.93 -19.38
CA LYS A 109 14.72 6.50 -18.18
C LYS A 109 13.37 7.14 -18.51
N LEU A 110 13.30 7.95 -19.55
CA LEU A 110 12.06 8.58 -19.98
C LEU A 110 10.98 7.55 -20.35
N PHE A 111 11.34 6.52 -21.12
CA PHE A 111 10.45 5.42 -21.48
C PHE A 111 9.90 4.73 -20.23
N MET A 112 10.78 4.31 -19.34
CA MET A 112 10.41 3.62 -18.10
C MET A 112 9.52 4.50 -17.21
N ARG A 113 9.78 5.81 -17.08
CA ARG A 113 8.88 6.71 -16.33
C ARG A 113 7.50 6.85 -17.00
N ALA A 114 7.46 6.84 -18.33
CA ALA A 114 6.22 6.94 -19.08
C ALA A 114 5.33 5.69 -18.95
N THR A 115 5.91 4.49 -18.84
CA THR A 115 5.13 3.26 -18.62
C THR A 115 4.43 3.27 -17.26
N VAL A 116 5.11 3.74 -16.20
CA VAL A 116 4.50 3.95 -14.87
C VAL A 116 3.33 4.93 -14.97
N LEU A 117 3.55 6.09 -15.61
CA LEU A 117 2.51 7.11 -15.80
C LEU A 117 1.29 6.56 -16.54
N PHE A 118 1.51 5.81 -17.62
CA PHE A 118 0.44 5.24 -18.43
C PHE A 118 -0.45 4.31 -17.62
N THR A 119 0.15 3.42 -16.84
CA THR A 119 -0.62 2.48 -16.00
C THR A 119 -1.37 3.17 -14.85
N ASP A 120 -0.81 4.23 -14.27
CA ASP A 120 -1.46 5.06 -13.24
C ASP A 120 -2.70 5.78 -13.79
N ILE A 121 -2.59 6.38 -15.00
CA ILE A 121 -3.71 7.01 -15.72
C ILE A 121 -4.81 6.00 -16.04
N LEU A 122 -4.44 4.78 -16.44
CA LEU A 122 -5.40 3.77 -16.87
C LEU A 122 -6.14 3.13 -15.68
N ILE A 123 -5.44 2.92 -14.55
CA ILE A 123 -5.93 2.05 -13.47
C ILE A 123 -6.23 2.84 -12.19
N TYR A 124 -5.23 3.52 -11.63
CA TYR A 124 -5.33 4.07 -10.28
C TYR A 124 -6.08 5.41 -10.23
N ILE A 125 -5.78 6.36 -11.12
CA ILE A 125 -6.43 7.68 -11.13
C ILE A 125 -7.96 7.56 -11.31
N PRO A 126 -8.48 6.78 -12.28
CA PRO A 126 -9.92 6.60 -12.44
C PRO A 126 -10.57 5.96 -11.21
N ALA A 127 -9.91 4.98 -10.58
CA ALA A 127 -10.40 4.32 -9.38
C ALA A 127 -10.54 5.30 -8.21
N VAL A 128 -9.56 6.18 -8.00
CA VAL A 128 -9.60 7.23 -6.97
C VAL A 128 -10.74 8.21 -7.22
N LEU A 129 -10.86 8.72 -8.45
CA LEU A 129 -11.93 9.67 -8.79
C LEU A 129 -13.30 9.06 -8.55
N LEU A 130 -13.56 7.87 -9.11
CA LEU A 130 -14.85 7.21 -8.96
C LEU A 130 -15.15 6.88 -7.50
N TYR A 131 -14.17 6.36 -6.75
CA TYR A 131 -14.35 6.12 -5.32
C TYR A 131 -14.79 7.38 -4.57
N CYS A 132 -14.11 8.51 -4.79
CA CYS A 132 -14.45 9.77 -4.13
C CYS A 132 -15.84 10.28 -4.53
N PHE A 133 -16.22 10.18 -5.81
CA PHE A 133 -17.52 10.66 -6.27
C PHE A 133 -18.70 9.82 -5.77
N TYR A 134 -18.51 8.50 -5.63
CA TYR A 134 -19.55 7.58 -5.18
C TYR A 134 -19.66 7.47 -3.65
N PHE A 135 -18.55 7.49 -2.91
CA PHE A 135 -18.56 7.13 -1.48
C PHE A 135 -18.14 8.24 -0.51
N CYS A 136 -17.56 9.34 -0.97
CA CYS A 136 -17.33 10.47 -0.08
C CYS A 136 -18.60 11.31 0.06
N ASP A 137 -18.91 11.69 1.31
CA ASP A 137 -19.97 12.65 1.61
C ASP A 137 -19.49 14.09 1.34
N GLY A 138 -20.43 15.00 1.11
CA GLY A 138 -20.15 16.44 0.95
C GLY A 138 -20.42 16.98 -0.46
N SER A 139 -20.08 18.25 -0.65
CA SER A 139 -20.25 18.95 -1.94
C SER A 139 -19.31 18.38 -3.01
N SER A 140 -19.60 18.64 -4.30
CA SER A 140 -18.68 18.25 -5.38
C SER A 140 -17.27 18.82 -5.19
N LYS A 141 -17.15 20.03 -4.64
CA LYS A 141 -15.85 20.65 -4.32
C LYS A 141 -15.11 19.85 -3.23
N GLN A 142 -15.82 19.40 -2.21
CA GLN A 142 -15.25 18.55 -1.16
C GLN A 142 -14.81 17.18 -1.71
N LYS A 143 -15.60 16.56 -2.59
CA LYS A 143 -15.24 15.29 -3.26
C LYS A 143 -13.97 15.45 -4.11
N VAL A 144 -13.87 16.55 -4.87
CA VAL A 144 -12.65 16.89 -5.62
C VAL A 144 -11.46 17.12 -4.69
N ALA A 145 -11.65 17.84 -3.58
CA ALA A 145 -10.59 18.06 -2.59
C ALA A 145 -10.06 16.75 -1.99
N VAL A 146 -10.96 15.82 -1.65
CA VAL A 146 -10.58 14.48 -1.16
C VAL A 146 -9.81 13.71 -2.23
N ALA A 147 -10.32 13.66 -3.46
CA ALA A 147 -9.63 13.02 -4.57
C ALA A 147 -8.23 13.62 -4.80
N PHE A 148 -8.12 14.96 -4.76
CA PHE A 148 -6.85 15.65 -4.92
C PHE A 148 -5.85 15.28 -3.83
N CYS A 149 -6.28 15.20 -2.57
CA CYS A 149 -5.42 14.77 -1.47
C CYS A 149 -4.92 13.33 -1.67
N ILE A 150 -5.80 12.40 -2.07
CA ILE A 150 -5.40 11.00 -2.35
C ILE A 150 -4.42 10.94 -3.53
N LEU A 151 -4.67 11.71 -4.59
CA LEU A 151 -3.78 11.77 -5.74
C LEU A 151 -2.43 12.42 -5.40
N LEU A 152 -2.37 13.34 -4.43
CA LEU A 152 -1.14 13.98 -3.97
C LEU A 152 -0.41 13.23 -2.85
N TYR A 153 -0.85 12.04 -2.47
CA TYR A 153 -0.21 11.27 -1.41
C TYR A 153 1.29 11.02 -1.73
N PRO A 154 2.22 11.59 -0.94
CA PRO A 154 3.65 11.58 -1.28
C PRO A 154 4.25 10.18 -1.31
N GLY A 155 3.86 9.29 -0.39
CA GLY A 155 4.42 7.95 -0.29
C GLY A 155 4.28 7.16 -1.58
N LEU A 156 3.11 7.19 -2.23
CA LEU A 156 2.91 6.49 -3.51
C LEU A 156 3.66 7.18 -4.65
N ILE A 157 3.61 8.52 -4.73
CA ILE A 157 4.31 9.27 -5.79
C ILE A 157 5.83 9.02 -5.73
N LEU A 158 6.43 9.13 -4.54
CA LEU A 158 7.87 8.99 -4.36
C LEU A 158 8.36 7.56 -4.66
N ILE A 159 7.56 6.55 -4.34
CA ILE A 159 7.94 5.16 -4.61
C ILE A 159 7.74 4.80 -6.10
N ASP A 160 6.62 5.17 -6.70
CA ASP A 160 6.37 4.80 -8.11
C ASP A 160 7.19 5.68 -9.08
N TYR A 161 7.19 7.01 -8.87
CA TYR A 161 7.82 7.98 -9.79
C TYR A 161 9.22 8.43 -9.37
N GLY A 162 9.65 8.15 -8.14
CA GLY A 162 11.02 8.38 -7.69
C GLY A 162 11.81 7.08 -7.68
N HIS A 163 11.54 6.22 -6.71
CA HIS A 163 12.22 4.93 -6.51
C HIS A 163 12.12 3.98 -7.71
N PHE A 164 11.03 4.07 -8.47
CA PHE A 164 10.67 3.25 -9.64
C PHE A 164 10.00 1.92 -9.30
N GLN A 165 8.68 1.94 -9.20
CA GLN A 165 7.83 0.78 -8.94
C GLN A 165 6.47 0.94 -9.62
N TYR A 166 5.78 -0.19 -9.85
CA TYR A 166 4.41 -0.22 -10.35
C TYR A 166 3.41 -0.57 -9.24
N ASN A 167 3.41 0.15 -8.11
CA ASN A 167 2.47 -0.18 -7.02
C ASN A 167 1.04 0.31 -7.32
N SER A 168 0.91 1.43 -8.01
CA SER A 168 -0.36 2.01 -8.47
C SER A 168 -1.23 1.02 -9.23
N VAL A 169 -0.67 0.09 -10.00
CA VAL A 169 -1.43 -0.96 -10.69
C VAL A 169 -2.13 -1.89 -9.70
N SER A 170 -1.36 -2.49 -8.79
CA SER A 170 -1.89 -3.40 -7.76
C SER A 170 -2.90 -2.71 -6.86
N LEU A 171 -2.50 -1.56 -6.29
CA LEU A 171 -3.33 -0.78 -5.37
C LEU A 171 -4.58 -0.25 -6.08
N GLY A 172 -4.47 0.15 -7.35
CA GLY A 172 -5.58 0.60 -8.18
C GLY A 172 -6.57 -0.54 -8.47
N LEU A 173 -6.09 -1.74 -8.79
CA LEU A 173 -6.94 -2.93 -8.96
C LEU A 173 -7.64 -3.31 -7.65
N ALA A 174 -6.95 -3.22 -6.51
CA ALA A 174 -7.56 -3.43 -5.19
C ALA A 174 -8.63 -2.35 -4.87
N LEU A 175 -8.40 -1.11 -5.29
CA LEU A 175 -9.38 -0.03 -5.18
C LEU A 175 -10.59 -0.24 -6.11
N TRP A 176 -10.39 -0.70 -7.34
CA TRP A 176 -11.48 -1.15 -8.22
C TRP A 176 -12.27 -2.30 -7.60
N GLY A 177 -11.58 -3.23 -6.94
CA GLY A 177 -12.19 -4.27 -6.12
C GLY A 177 -13.12 -3.67 -5.06
N THR A 178 -12.60 -2.74 -4.26
CA THR A 178 -13.35 -2.04 -3.21
C THR A 178 -14.55 -1.25 -3.76
N LEU A 179 -14.37 -0.58 -4.91
CA LEU A 179 -15.43 0.17 -5.60
C LEU A 179 -16.55 -0.78 -6.06
N GLY A 180 -16.20 -1.88 -6.71
CA GLY A 180 -17.15 -2.91 -7.14
C GLY A 180 -17.97 -3.46 -5.97
N LEU A 181 -17.30 -3.84 -4.87
CA LEU A 181 -17.97 -4.33 -3.67
C LEU A 181 -18.89 -3.28 -3.03
N GLY A 182 -18.46 -2.02 -2.98
CA GLY A 182 -19.24 -0.91 -2.44
C GLY A 182 -20.49 -0.59 -3.27
N LEU A 183 -20.42 -0.75 -4.59
CA LEU A 183 -21.56 -0.58 -5.52
C LEU A 183 -22.46 -1.82 -5.60
N GLY A 184 -22.07 -2.92 -4.95
CA GLY A 184 -22.80 -4.20 -5.00
C GLY A 184 -22.49 -5.07 -6.22
N TRP A 185 -21.51 -4.68 -7.04
CA TRP A 185 -20.99 -5.47 -8.16
C TRP A 185 -19.97 -6.50 -7.67
N ASP A 186 -20.45 -7.44 -6.85
CA ASP A 186 -19.58 -8.34 -6.08
C ASP A 186 -18.64 -9.16 -6.98
N LEU A 187 -19.11 -9.65 -8.13
CA LEU A 187 -18.28 -10.43 -9.07
C LEU A 187 -17.17 -9.59 -9.69
N PHE A 188 -17.46 -8.36 -10.12
CA PHE A 188 -16.45 -7.44 -10.62
C PHE A 188 -15.45 -7.09 -9.51
N GLY A 189 -15.92 -6.87 -8.28
CA GLY A 189 -15.06 -6.62 -7.13
C GLY A 189 -14.09 -7.78 -6.86
N CYS A 190 -14.56 -9.02 -6.96
CA CYS A 190 -13.73 -10.23 -6.82
C CYS A 190 -12.72 -10.38 -7.96
N LEU A 191 -13.15 -10.15 -9.21
CA LEU A 191 -12.29 -10.17 -10.39
C LEU A 191 -11.14 -9.17 -10.22
N ALA A 192 -11.45 -7.90 -9.95
CA ALA A 192 -10.46 -6.84 -9.81
C ALA A 192 -9.47 -7.11 -8.66
N PHE A 193 -9.95 -7.57 -7.50
CA PHE A 193 -9.06 -7.91 -6.39
C PHE A 193 -8.19 -9.15 -6.68
N THR A 194 -8.73 -10.15 -7.39
CA THR A 194 -7.96 -11.32 -7.82
C THR A 194 -6.85 -10.91 -8.81
N LEU A 195 -7.13 -9.97 -9.71
CA LEU A 195 -6.11 -9.38 -10.59
C LEU A 195 -5.06 -8.61 -9.78
N ALA A 196 -5.44 -7.85 -8.75
CA ALA A 196 -4.51 -7.17 -7.85
C ALA A 196 -3.53 -8.17 -7.19
N LEU A 197 -4.06 -9.26 -6.64
CA LEU A 197 -3.26 -10.36 -6.07
C LEU A 197 -2.30 -11.01 -7.07
N ASN A 198 -2.75 -11.18 -8.31
CA ASN A 198 -1.92 -11.74 -9.39
C ASN A 198 -0.93 -10.74 -9.98
N TYR A 199 -1.08 -9.45 -9.68
CA TYR A 199 -0.10 -8.42 -10.03
C TYR A 199 0.99 -8.33 -8.97
N LYS A 200 0.64 -8.25 -7.68
CA LYS A 200 1.58 -8.30 -6.56
C LYS A 200 0.98 -9.12 -5.43
N GLN A 201 1.67 -10.19 -5.03
CA GLN A 201 1.25 -11.11 -3.97
C GLN A 201 1.07 -10.42 -2.60
N MET A 202 1.68 -9.25 -2.41
CA MET A 202 1.56 -8.47 -1.18
C MET A 202 0.13 -7.98 -0.91
N GLU A 203 -0.75 -7.95 -1.92
CA GLU A 203 -2.19 -7.70 -1.74
C GLU A 203 -2.90 -8.74 -0.86
N LEU A 204 -2.22 -9.85 -0.51
CA LEU A 204 -2.70 -10.77 0.52
C LEU A 204 -3.01 -10.07 1.84
N TYR A 205 -2.42 -8.90 2.12
CA TYR A 205 -2.72 -8.07 3.28
C TYR A 205 -4.17 -7.59 3.31
N HIS A 206 -4.85 -7.54 2.15
CA HIS A 206 -6.27 -7.19 2.03
C HIS A 206 -7.19 -8.41 1.88
N SER A 207 -6.62 -9.61 1.71
CA SER A 207 -7.40 -10.81 1.35
C SER A 207 -8.47 -11.19 2.38
N LEU A 208 -8.13 -11.16 3.67
CA LEU A 208 -9.07 -11.51 4.75
C LEU A 208 -10.26 -10.55 4.83
N PRO A 209 -10.08 -9.21 4.74
CA PRO A 209 -11.20 -8.28 4.60
C PRO A 209 -12.11 -8.59 3.42
N PHE A 210 -11.55 -8.81 2.23
CA PHE A 210 -12.34 -9.15 1.03
C PHE A 210 -13.15 -10.43 1.25
N PHE A 211 -12.47 -11.48 1.74
CA PHE A 211 -13.08 -12.77 2.06
C PHE A 211 -14.21 -12.64 3.09
N CYS A 212 -13.96 -12.04 4.25
CA CYS A 212 -14.93 -11.89 5.32
C CYS A 212 -16.12 -11.01 4.93
N TYR A 213 -15.89 -9.95 4.12
CA TYR A 213 -16.97 -9.11 3.63
C TYR A 213 -17.91 -9.88 2.68
N LEU A 214 -17.36 -10.58 1.69
CA LEU A 214 -18.12 -11.36 0.71
C LEU A 214 -18.83 -12.54 1.36
N LEU A 215 -18.12 -13.32 2.19
CA LEU A 215 -18.71 -14.44 2.92
C LEU A 215 -19.79 -13.95 3.88
N GLY A 216 -19.57 -12.83 4.56
CA GLY A 216 -20.57 -12.21 5.42
C GLY A 216 -21.85 -11.81 4.67
N LYS A 217 -21.73 -11.30 3.44
CA LYS A 217 -22.89 -11.02 2.57
C LYS A 217 -23.63 -12.32 2.21
N CYS A 218 -22.89 -13.37 1.85
CA CYS A 218 -23.47 -14.69 1.54
C CYS A 218 -24.22 -15.28 2.74
N ILE A 219 -23.63 -15.23 3.94
CA ILE A 219 -24.26 -15.70 5.18
C ILE A 219 -25.55 -14.93 5.46
N LYS A 220 -25.53 -13.59 5.34
CA LYS A 220 -26.73 -12.76 5.55
C LYS A 220 -27.85 -13.02 4.53
N GLN A 221 -27.51 -13.53 3.34
CA GLN A 221 -28.47 -13.92 2.31
C GLN A 221 -28.95 -15.39 2.46
N GLY A 222 -28.42 -16.14 3.44
CA GLY A 222 -28.77 -17.53 3.72
C GLY A 222 -27.94 -18.55 2.92
N LEU A 223 -27.11 -19.34 3.61
CA LEU A 223 -26.22 -20.36 3.01
C LEU A 223 -26.92 -21.61 2.47
N THR A 224 -28.23 -21.76 2.68
CA THR A 224 -29.04 -22.84 2.09
C THR A 224 -29.82 -22.37 0.87
N GLY A 225 -29.72 -21.10 0.49
CA GLY A 225 -30.49 -20.50 -0.60
C GLY A 225 -29.66 -19.56 -1.47
N ARG A 226 -30.12 -18.30 -1.60
CA ARG A 226 -29.48 -17.29 -2.48
C ARG A 226 -28.02 -17.04 -2.13
N GLY A 227 -27.67 -17.08 -0.83
CA GLY A 227 -26.30 -16.91 -0.36
C GLY A 227 -25.35 -18.00 -0.86
N PHE A 228 -25.81 -19.25 -0.98
CA PHE A 228 -25.02 -20.34 -1.54
C PHE A 228 -24.70 -20.10 -3.02
N PHE A 229 -25.71 -19.79 -3.83
CA PHE A 229 -25.51 -19.51 -5.25
C PHE A 229 -24.60 -18.30 -5.46
N HIS A 230 -24.71 -17.27 -4.62
CA HIS A 230 -23.80 -16.12 -4.66
C HIS A 230 -22.36 -16.52 -4.35
N LEU A 231 -22.15 -17.34 -3.30
CA LEU A 231 -20.84 -17.89 -2.95
C LEU A 231 -20.25 -18.71 -4.11
N VAL A 232 -21.05 -19.57 -4.74
CA VAL A 232 -20.59 -20.36 -5.92
C VAL A 232 -20.16 -19.43 -7.05
N LYS A 233 -20.93 -18.39 -7.37
CA LYS A 233 -20.55 -17.41 -8.41
C LYS A 233 -19.23 -16.71 -8.08
N ILE A 234 -19.08 -16.25 -6.84
CA ILE A 234 -17.84 -15.62 -6.35
C ILE A 234 -16.66 -16.58 -6.50
N SER A 235 -16.78 -17.80 -5.99
CA SER A 235 -15.74 -18.83 -6.06
C SER A 235 -15.35 -19.12 -7.51
N MET A 236 -16.32 -19.29 -8.41
CA MET A 236 -16.06 -19.49 -9.83
C MET A 236 -15.35 -18.30 -10.46
N THR A 237 -15.74 -17.07 -10.17
CA THR A 237 -15.05 -15.87 -10.66
C THR A 237 -13.58 -15.86 -10.22
N VAL A 238 -13.30 -16.14 -8.95
CA VAL A 238 -11.92 -16.19 -8.43
C VAL A 238 -11.13 -17.30 -9.12
N LEU A 239 -11.65 -18.53 -9.16
CA LEU A 239 -10.98 -19.68 -9.76
C LEU A 239 -10.69 -19.50 -11.25
N VAL A 240 -11.67 -19.00 -12.02
CA VAL A 240 -11.49 -18.73 -13.45
C VAL A 240 -10.46 -17.62 -13.66
N THR A 241 -10.48 -16.55 -12.86
CA THR A 241 -9.49 -15.48 -12.98
C THR A 241 -8.07 -15.99 -12.69
N PHE A 242 -7.89 -16.78 -11.64
CA PHE A 242 -6.60 -17.44 -11.36
C PHE A 242 -6.17 -18.36 -12.49
N ALA A 243 -7.07 -19.21 -12.98
CA ALA A 243 -6.78 -20.12 -14.07
C ALA A 243 -6.33 -19.39 -15.35
N LEU A 244 -6.96 -18.26 -15.68
CA LEU A 244 -6.59 -17.42 -16.82
C LEU A 244 -5.23 -16.74 -16.62
N CYS A 245 -4.95 -16.18 -15.44
CA CYS A 245 -3.65 -15.57 -15.16
C CYS A 245 -2.51 -16.60 -15.19
N TRP A 246 -2.77 -17.82 -14.69
CA TRP A 246 -1.75 -18.87 -14.56
C TRP A 246 -1.70 -19.84 -15.73
N MET A 247 -2.58 -19.70 -16.73
CA MET A 247 -2.81 -20.66 -17.82
C MET A 247 -1.53 -21.28 -18.42
N PRO A 248 -0.50 -20.51 -18.84
CA PRO A 248 0.69 -21.13 -19.45
C PRO A 248 1.55 -21.93 -18.47
N PHE A 249 1.42 -21.66 -17.17
CA PHE A 249 2.14 -22.38 -16.12
C PHE A 249 1.41 -23.65 -15.68
N LEU A 250 0.10 -23.78 -15.91
CA LEU A 250 -0.69 -24.91 -15.39
C LEU A 250 -0.44 -26.25 -16.10
N PHE A 251 0.24 -26.25 -17.26
CA PHE A 251 0.47 -27.47 -18.06
C PHE A 251 1.52 -28.42 -17.46
N ASP A 252 2.48 -27.91 -16.68
CA ASP A 252 3.48 -28.72 -15.96
C ASP A 252 3.41 -28.35 -14.46
N PRO A 253 3.09 -29.30 -13.56
CA PRO A 253 3.02 -29.06 -12.11
C PRO A 253 4.29 -28.46 -11.48
N LYS A 254 5.45 -28.61 -12.12
CA LYS A 254 6.70 -27.99 -11.65
C LYS A 254 6.70 -26.47 -11.82
N GLN A 255 6.05 -25.95 -12.86
CA GLN A 255 5.99 -24.52 -13.13
C GLN A 255 5.25 -23.72 -12.05
N PRO A 256 4.00 -24.02 -11.66
CA PRO A 256 3.29 -23.23 -10.66
C PRO A 256 3.96 -23.35 -9.29
N LEU A 257 4.55 -24.51 -8.97
CA LEU A 257 5.32 -24.69 -7.74
C LEU A 257 6.56 -23.78 -7.70
N GLN A 258 7.29 -23.69 -8.82
CA GLN A 258 8.44 -22.80 -8.93
C GLN A 258 8.03 -21.33 -8.82
N VAL A 259 6.96 -20.91 -9.49
CA VAL A 259 6.42 -19.55 -9.36
C VAL A 259 6.10 -19.28 -7.89
N LEU A 260 5.34 -20.15 -7.22
CA LEU A 260 5.01 -20.00 -5.80
C LEU A 260 6.25 -19.90 -4.90
N HIS A 261 7.29 -20.70 -5.15
CA HIS A 261 8.54 -20.64 -4.41
C HIS A 261 9.26 -19.28 -4.58
N ARG A 262 9.19 -18.67 -5.77
CA ARG A 262 9.71 -17.31 -6.01
C ARG A 262 8.86 -16.24 -5.33
N LEU A 263 7.52 -16.36 -5.36
CA LEU A 263 6.62 -15.38 -4.74
C LEU A 263 6.75 -15.32 -3.22
N PHE A 264 7.00 -16.46 -2.57
CA PHE A 264 7.13 -16.60 -1.12
C PHE A 264 8.51 -17.17 -0.76
N PRO A 265 9.57 -16.35 -0.78
CA PRO A 265 10.92 -16.79 -0.47
C PRO A 265 11.08 -16.98 1.05
N VAL A 266 10.52 -18.08 1.59
CA VAL A 266 10.57 -18.43 3.03
C VAL A 266 12.00 -18.50 3.55
N GLY A 267 12.99 -18.64 2.65
CA GLY A 267 14.43 -18.61 2.89
C GLY A 267 15.02 -17.28 3.36
N ARG A 268 14.30 -16.15 3.29
CA ARG A 268 14.77 -14.83 3.80
C ARG A 268 14.58 -14.67 5.32
N GLY A 269 15.40 -13.83 5.96
CA GLY A 269 15.37 -13.63 7.43
C GLY A 269 14.21 -12.76 7.92
N LEU A 270 13.95 -12.73 9.24
CA LEU A 270 12.84 -11.99 9.90
C LEU A 270 12.78 -10.48 9.57
N PHE A 271 13.91 -9.87 9.26
CA PHE A 271 14.01 -8.54 8.66
C PHE A 271 15.44 -8.40 8.14
N GLU A 272 15.56 -7.89 6.92
CA GLU A 272 16.86 -7.62 6.28
C GLU A 272 17.24 -6.15 6.45
N ASP A 273 16.27 -5.25 6.30
CA ASP A 273 16.44 -3.80 6.46
C ASP A 273 15.75 -3.22 7.71
N LYS A 274 15.92 -1.90 7.92
CA LYS A 274 15.39 -1.16 9.07
C LYS A 274 13.93 -0.75 8.82
N VAL A 275 13.03 -1.70 8.97
CA VAL A 275 11.58 -1.50 8.77
C VAL A 275 10.90 -1.07 10.07
N ALA A 276 9.85 -0.25 9.98
CA ALA A 276 9.07 0.21 11.12
C ALA A 276 8.07 -0.85 11.65
N ASN A 277 8.51 -2.11 11.78
CA ASN A 277 7.70 -3.21 12.29
C ASN A 277 8.10 -3.58 13.74
N THR A 278 7.30 -4.44 14.36
CA THR A 278 7.51 -4.89 15.74
C THR A 278 8.87 -5.54 15.93
N TRP A 279 9.25 -6.41 14.99
CA TRP A 279 10.47 -7.22 15.08
C TRP A 279 11.75 -6.39 15.02
N CYS A 280 11.85 -5.50 14.03
CA CYS A 280 13.01 -4.63 13.86
C CYS A 280 13.14 -3.65 15.04
N SER A 281 12.02 -3.06 15.47
CA SER A 281 12.00 -2.08 16.55
C SER A 281 12.37 -2.70 17.90
N LEU A 282 11.81 -3.87 18.23
CA LEU A 282 12.16 -4.59 19.45
C LEU A 282 13.59 -5.15 19.41
N ASN A 283 14.10 -5.50 18.23
CA ASN A 283 15.48 -5.99 18.07
C ASN A 283 16.57 -4.97 18.47
N VAL A 284 16.21 -3.69 18.57
CA VAL A 284 17.09 -2.65 19.12
C VAL A 284 17.35 -2.89 20.60
N LEU A 285 16.32 -3.27 21.36
CA LEU A 285 16.35 -3.46 22.81
C LEU A 285 16.68 -4.92 23.20
N ILE A 286 16.02 -5.87 22.53
CA ILE A 286 16.08 -7.30 22.82
C ILE A 286 16.61 -7.96 21.55
N LYS A 287 17.81 -8.53 21.54
CA LYS A 287 18.39 -9.16 20.34
C LYS A 287 17.64 -10.45 19.96
N ILE A 288 16.44 -10.30 19.37
CA ILE A 288 15.52 -11.40 19.03
C ILE A 288 16.21 -12.47 18.20
N LYS A 289 17.04 -12.07 17.23
CA LYS A 289 17.79 -13.00 16.36
C LYS A 289 18.78 -13.89 17.11
N THR A 290 19.28 -13.47 18.28
CA THR A 290 20.21 -14.27 19.09
C THR A 290 19.49 -15.09 20.16
N LEU A 291 18.26 -14.71 20.51
CA LEU A 291 17.50 -15.35 21.59
C LEU A 291 16.53 -16.43 21.09
N LEU A 292 15.97 -16.26 19.88
CA LEU A 292 14.94 -17.15 19.34
C LEU A 292 15.42 -17.83 18.06
N SER A 293 15.08 -19.11 17.88
CA SER A 293 15.30 -19.81 16.61
C SER A 293 14.43 -19.22 15.50
N ARG A 294 14.83 -19.43 14.25
CA ARG A 294 14.08 -18.97 13.07
C ARG A 294 12.65 -19.53 13.04
N GLU A 295 12.48 -20.80 13.39
CA GLU A 295 11.16 -21.46 13.44
C GLU A 295 10.26 -20.80 14.49
N THR A 296 10.79 -20.50 15.68
CA THR A 296 10.06 -19.80 16.73
C THR A 296 9.71 -18.37 16.31
N GLN A 297 10.62 -17.68 15.61
CA GLN A 297 10.35 -16.35 15.05
C GLN A 297 9.18 -16.40 14.04
N LEU A 298 9.22 -17.35 13.09
CA LEU A 298 8.14 -17.58 12.11
C LEU A 298 6.80 -17.84 12.79
N PHE A 299 6.77 -18.78 13.75
CA PHE A 299 5.56 -19.14 14.48
C PHE A 299 5.00 -17.95 15.27
N LEU A 300 5.86 -17.22 16.00
CA LEU A 300 5.42 -16.08 16.79
C LEU A 300 4.90 -14.94 15.90
N SER A 301 5.55 -14.67 14.77
CA SER A 301 5.05 -13.73 13.77
C SER A 301 3.69 -14.12 13.25
N PHE A 302 3.53 -15.37 12.84
CA PHE A 302 2.23 -15.90 12.38
C PHE A 302 1.14 -15.76 13.46
N ALA A 303 1.43 -16.17 14.69
CA ALA A 303 0.49 -16.12 15.79
C ALA A 303 0.07 -14.68 16.14
N LEU A 304 1.03 -13.74 16.21
CA LEU A 304 0.73 -12.33 16.49
C LEU A 304 -0.04 -11.67 15.34
N THR A 305 0.33 -11.91 14.08
CA THR A 305 -0.44 -11.41 12.94
C THR A 305 -1.87 -11.92 13.00
N LEU A 306 -2.08 -13.22 13.23
CA LEU A 306 -3.42 -13.80 13.33
C LEU A 306 -4.22 -13.20 14.50
N LEU A 307 -3.59 -13.03 15.66
CA LEU A 307 -4.20 -12.46 16.86
C LEU A 307 -4.77 -11.05 16.60
N PHE A 308 -4.02 -10.20 15.88
CA PHE A 308 -4.46 -8.83 15.60
C PHE A 308 -5.43 -8.72 14.42
N VAL A 309 -5.40 -9.67 13.47
CA VAL A 309 -6.32 -9.69 12.31
C VAL A 309 -7.69 -10.27 12.66
N LEU A 310 -7.74 -11.28 13.54
CA LEU A 310 -8.93 -12.07 13.79
C LEU A 310 -10.13 -11.26 14.32
N PRO A 311 -10.00 -10.36 15.32
CA PRO A 311 -11.13 -9.58 15.82
C PRO A 311 -11.77 -8.70 14.75
N SER A 312 -10.95 -8.04 13.93
CA SER A 312 -11.38 -7.21 12.80
C SER A 312 -12.15 -8.03 11.75
N SER A 313 -11.60 -9.20 11.41
CA SER A 313 -12.18 -10.12 10.42
C SER A 313 -13.53 -10.69 10.87
N LEU A 314 -13.64 -11.12 12.13
CA LEU A 314 -14.90 -11.63 12.71
C LEU A 314 -15.98 -10.55 12.80
N LYS A 315 -15.60 -9.32 13.17
CA LYS A 315 -16.51 -8.17 13.18
C LYS A 315 -17.05 -7.89 11.78
N LEU A 316 -16.19 -7.89 10.78
CA LEU A 316 -16.55 -7.67 9.39
C LEU A 316 -17.44 -8.78 8.83
N LEU A 317 -17.11 -10.05 9.12
CA LEU A 317 -17.92 -11.21 8.75
C LEU A 317 -19.35 -11.09 9.29
N SER A 318 -19.50 -10.65 10.54
CA SER A 318 -20.79 -10.43 11.18
C SER A 318 -21.53 -9.22 10.61
N LYS A 319 -20.80 -8.16 10.21
CA LYS A 319 -21.35 -6.88 9.74
C LYS A 319 -20.64 -6.38 8.48
N PRO A 320 -20.93 -7.00 7.31
CA PRO A 320 -20.37 -6.59 6.02
C PRO A 320 -21.00 -5.27 5.52
N THR A 321 -20.64 -4.15 6.13
CA THR A 321 -20.94 -2.81 5.62
C THR A 321 -19.68 -2.20 5.01
N LEU A 322 -19.83 -1.27 4.06
CA LEU A 322 -18.66 -0.63 3.41
C LEU A 322 -17.74 0.06 4.43
N TRP A 323 -18.31 0.72 5.44
CA TRP A 323 -17.51 1.34 6.50
C TRP A 323 -16.69 0.31 7.30
N GLN A 324 -17.30 -0.81 7.71
CA GLN A 324 -16.60 -1.88 8.41
C GLN A 324 -15.56 -2.56 7.51
N PHE A 325 -15.81 -2.62 6.21
CA PHE A 325 -14.87 -3.13 5.22
C PHE A 325 -13.62 -2.24 5.11
N LYS A 326 -13.79 -0.91 5.00
CA LYS A 326 -12.67 0.04 4.98
C LYS A 326 -11.79 -0.05 6.24
N LEU A 327 -12.41 -0.10 7.41
CA LEU A 327 -11.67 -0.30 8.67
C LEU A 327 -11.02 -1.68 8.75
N GLY A 328 -11.68 -2.72 8.21
CA GLY A 328 -11.12 -4.06 8.10
C GLY A 328 -9.86 -4.11 7.24
N LEU A 329 -9.86 -3.41 6.11
CA LEU A 329 -8.69 -3.24 5.25
C LEU A 329 -7.54 -2.56 6.00
N VAL A 330 -7.79 -1.43 6.68
CA VAL A 330 -6.76 -0.73 7.49
C VAL A 330 -6.20 -1.63 8.58
N ASN A 331 -7.07 -2.24 9.40
CA ASN A 331 -6.63 -3.03 10.56
C ASN A 331 -5.88 -4.29 10.15
N THR A 332 -6.35 -4.98 9.10
CA THR A 332 -5.70 -6.19 8.62
C THR A 332 -4.34 -5.87 8.01
N SER A 333 -4.28 -4.91 7.07
CA SER A 333 -3.01 -4.60 6.41
C SER A 333 -1.97 -4.03 7.37
N LEU A 334 -2.39 -3.23 8.36
CA LEU A 334 -1.50 -2.72 9.40
C LEU A 334 -1.01 -3.82 10.36
N ALA A 335 -1.84 -4.80 10.70
CA ALA A 335 -1.43 -5.96 11.49
C ALA A 335 -0.40 -6.83 10.73
N PHE A 336 -0.60 -7.06 9.43
CA PHE A 336 0.41 -7.72 8.60
C PHE A 336 1.71 -6.91 8.55
N PHE A 337 1.64 -5.59 8.33
CA PHE A 337 2.84 -4.73 8.33
C PHE A 337 3.61 -4.76 9.66
N LEU A 338 2.91 -4.76 10.80
CA LEU A 338 3.55 -4.70 12.12
C LEU A 338 4.10 -6.06 12.59
N PHE A 339 3.41 -7.16 12.31
CA PHE A 339 3.67 -8.45 12.96
C PHE A 339 4.11 -9.57 12.01
N SER A 340 4.00 -9.39 10.68
CA SER A 340 4.44 -10.42 9.73
C SER A 340 5.94 -10.68 9.82
N PHE A 341 6.33 -11.90 9.45
CA PHE A 341 7.72 -12.36 9.50
C PHE A 341 8.61 -11.63 8.48
N GLN A 342 8.08 -11.28 7.31
CA GLN A 342 8.86 -10.58 6.30
C GLN A 342 8.06 -9.36 5.83
N VAL A 343 8.65 -8.19 6.02
CA VAL A 343 8.05 -6.90 5.70
C VAL A 343 9.14 -6.01 5.11
N HIS A 344 8.78 -5.22 4.11
CA HIS A 344 9.65 -4.20 3.50
C HIS A 344 9.11 -2.80 3.83
N GLU A 345 9.97 -1.78 3.85
CA GLU A 345 9.56 -0.40 4.16
C GLU A 345 8.42 0.07 3.26
N LYS A 346 8.48 -0.27 1.97
CA LYS A 346 7.50 0.08 0.93
C LYS A 346 6.12 -0.56 1.14
N SER A 347 6.04 -1.66 1.89
CA SER A 347 4.77 -2.38 2.10
C SER A 347 3.76 -1.58 2.94
N ILE A 348 4.20 -0.49 3.59
CA ILE A 348 3.29 0.45 4.26
C ILE A 348 2.25 1.05 3.30
N LEU A 349 2.55 1.12 1.98
CA LEU A 349 1.61 1.60 0.96
C LEU A 349 0.31 0.78 0.90
N LEU A 350 0.36 -0.52 1.25
CA LEU A 350 -0.83 -1.36 1.38
C LEU A 350 -1.74 -0.87 2.51
N VAL A 351 -1.18 -0.30 3.57
CA VAL A 351 -1.97 0.33 4.64
C VAL A 351 -2.41 1.73 4.25
N SER A 352 -1.55 2.48 3.54
CA SER A 352 -1.87 3.83 3.11
C SER A 352 -3.07 3.89 2.17
N LEU A 353 -3.27 2.91 1.28
CA LEU A 353 -4.44 2.85 0.39
C LEU A 353 -5.77 2.89 1.18
N PRO A 354 -6.09 1.94 2.07
CA PRO A 354 -7.34 1.99 2.83
C PRO A 354 -7.40 3.18 3.81
N VAL A 355 -6.26 3.72 4.28
CA VAL A 355 -6.24 4.98 5.04
C VAL A 355 -6.67 6.17 4.18
N CYS A 356 -6.26 6.24 2.92
CA CYS A 356 -6.79 7.21 1.95
C CYS A 356 -8.31 7.08 1.79
N LEU A 357 -8.86 5.87 1.86
CA LEU A 357 -10.32 5.64 1.72
C LEU A 357 -11.16 6.14 2.91
N VAL A 358 -10.52 6.38 4.06
CA VAL A 358 -11.17 6.93 5.27
C VAL A 358 -10.81 8.41 5.53
N ILE A 359 -10.06 9.05 4.63
CA ILE A 359 -9.60 10.44 4.78
C ILE A 359 -10.77 11.43 4.83
N ASN A 360 -11.90 11.12 4.19
CA ASN A 360 -13.08 11.98 4.24
C ASN A 360 -13.76 11.92 5.62
N GLU A 361 -13.74 10.77 6.29
CA GLU A 361 -14.40 10.56 7.58
C GLU A 361 -13.56 11.00 8.77
N ILE A 362 -12.25 10.78 8.73
CA ILE A 362 -11.32 11.06 9.84
C ILE A 362 -10.03 11.75 9.33
N PRO A 363 -10.14 12.97 8.78
CA PRO A 363 -9.07 13.62 8.01
C PRO A 363 -7.77 13.78 8.79
N LEU A 364 -7.81 14.27 10.04
CA LEU A 364 -6.58 14.52 10.81
C LEU A 364 -5.77 13.24 11.05
N ILE A 365 -6.42 12.14 11.43
CA ILE A 365 -5.75 10.86 11.69
C ILE A 365 -5.20 10.26 10.39
N ALA A 366 -5.97 10.33 9.31
CA ALA A 366 -5.53 9.84 8.00
C ALA A 366 -4.35 10.64 7.45
N ILE A 367 -4.39 11.98 7.50
CA ILE A 367 -3.27 12.84 7.10
C ILE A 367 -2.04 12.53 7.94
N TRP A 368 -2.19 12.40 9.26
CA TRP A 368 -1.10 12.04 10.16
C TRP A 368 -0.47 10.70 9.76
N PHE A 369 -1.27 9.65 9.58
CA PHE A 369 -0.80 8.35 9.15
C PHE A 369 -0.05 8.43 7.80
N LEU A 370 -0.61 9.13 6.81
CA LEU A 370 -0.02 9.23 5.48
C LEU A 370 1.33 9.98 5.51
N LEU A 371 1.46 11.02 6.33
CA LEU A 371 2.74 11.68 6.55
C LEU A 371 3.75 10.76 7.25
N THR A 372 3.33 10.06 8.31
CA THR A 372 4.18 9.08 9.01
C THR A 372 4.62 7.93 8.09
N SER A 373 3.74 7.43 7.22
CA SER A 373 4.08 6.40 6.24
C SER A 373 5.12 6.86 5.21
N THR A 374 5.07 8.13 4.81
CA THR A 374 6.07 8.72 3.92
C THR A 374 7.40 8.88 4.67
N PHE A 375 7.34 9.42 5.89
CA PHE A 375 8.51 9.57 6.77
C PHE A 375 9.19 8.24 7.09
N SER A 376 8.44 7.16 7.29
CA SER A 376 9.02 5.84 7.57
C SER A 376 9.88 5.28 6.43
N MET A 377 9.69 5.78 5.22
CA MET A 377 10.48 5.43 4.04
C MET A 377 11.66 6.38 3.78
N LEU A 378 11.87 7.41 4.63
CA LEU A 378 12.94 8.39 4.46
C LEU A 378 14.32 7.76 4.22
N PRO A 379 14.78 6.73 4.97
CA PRO A 379 16.11 6.16 4.73
C PRO A 379 16.26 5.58 3.32
N LEU A 380 15.19 4.99 2.77
CA LEU A 380 15.16 4.49 1.40
C LEU A 380 15.27 5.65 0.41
N LEU A 381 14.46 6.70 0.60
CA LEU A 381 14.45 7.87 -0.27
C LEU A 381 15.80 8.60 -0.29
N LEU A 382 16.50 8.66 0.85
CA LEU A 382 17.85 9.22 0.94
C LEU A 382 18.86 8.37 0.16
N LYS A 383 18.78 7.03 0.23
CA LYS A 383 19.66 6.11 -0.53
C LYS A 383 19.55 6.33 -2.04
N ASP A 384 18.39 6.78 -2.52
CA ASP A 384 18.10 7.00 -3.94
C ASP A 384 18.25 8.47 -4.38
N GLY A 385 18.67 9.38 -3.49
CA GLY A 385 18.83 10.80 -3.83
C GLY A 385 17.52 11.58 -3.96
N LEU A 386 16.45 11.13 -3.31
CA LEU A 386 15.09 11.68 -3.39
C LEU A 386 14.74 12.62 -2.22
N LEU A 387 15.73 13.32 -1.64
CA LEU A 387 15.49 14.25 -0.53
C LEU A 387 14.61 15.44 -0.94
N LEU A 388 14.96 16.13 -2.03
CA LEU A 388 14.20 17.28 -2.53
C LEU A 388 12.73 16.94 -2.82
N PRO A 389 12.39 15.91 -3.62
CA PRO A 389 11.00 15.58 -3.89
C PRO A 389 10.28 15.14 -2.61
N TYR A 390 10.95 14.44 -1.69
CA TYR A 390 10.38 14.08 -0.40
C TYR A 390 9.94 15.31 0.41
N VAL A 391 10.81 16.30 0.56
CA VAL A 391 10.50 17.52 1.32
C VAL A 391 9.36 18.29 0.65
N VAL A 392 9.46 18.54 -0.66
CA VAL A 392 8.48 19.35 -1.39
C VAL A 392 7.10 18.68 -1.40
N THR A 393 7.02 17.39 -1.74
CA THR A 393 5.74 16.68 -1.80
C THR A 393 5.13 16.50 -0.42
N SER A 394 5.92 16.22 0.62
CA SER A 394 5.41 16.07 2.00
C SER A 394 4.87 17.38 2.56
N LEU A 395 5.56 18.50 2.35
CA LEU A 395 5.10 19.82 2.79
C LEU A 395 3.86 20.27 2.01
N ALA A 396 3.85 20.07 0.68
CA ALA A 396 2.69 20.37 -0.15
C ALA A 396 1.47 19.55 0.27
N PHE A 397 1.63 18.25 0.50
CA PHE A 397 0.56 17.38 0.99
C PHE A 397 0.06 17.81 2.36
N LEU A 398 0.96 18.10 3.32
CA LEU A 398 0.59 18.59 4.65
C LEU A 398 -0.26 19.87 4.55
N PHE A 399 0.22 20.88 3.83
CA PHE A 399 -0.47 22.16 3.71
C PHE A 399 -1.83 22.02 3.01
N LEU A 400 -1.84 21.38 1.83
CA LEU A 400 -3.04 21.25 1.01
C LEU A 400 -4.10 20.37 1.68
N SER A 401 -3.71 19.25 2.29
CA SER A 401 -4.68 18.35 2.94
C SER A 401 -5.30 18.96 4.20
N LEU A 402 -4.51 19.67 5.02
CA LEU A 402 -5.04 20.38 6.19
C LEU A 402 -6.02 21.48 5.79
N TYR A 403 -5.69 22.26 4.75
CA TYR A 403 -6.52 23.35 4.25
C TYR A 403 -7.79 22.85 3.56
N LEU A 404 -7.64 22.00 2.53
CA LEU A 404 -8.76 21.58 1.68
C LEU A 404 -9.77 20.68 2.40
N LEU A 405 -9.32 19.94 3.42
CA LEU A 405 -10.19 19.06 4.20
C LEU A 405 -10.62 19.69 5.54
N SER A 406 -10.26 20.95 5.80
CA SER A 406 -10.50 21.64 7.08
C SER A 406 -10.18 20.76 8.29
N ALA A 407 -9.05 20.03 8.24
CA ALA A 407 -8.82 18.88 9.11
C ALA A 407 -8.88 19.23 10.60
N PHE A 408 -8.41 20.43 10.99
CA PHE A 408 -8.44 20.89 12.39
C PHE A 408 -9.82 21.32 12.89
N GLU A 409 -10.66 21.87 12.00
CA GLU A 409 -12.05 22.22 12.31
C GLU A 409 -12.84 20.92 12.51
N ARG A 410 -12.57 19.94 11.64
CA ARG A 410 -13.14 18.59 11.61
C ARG A 410 -12.48 17.60 12.58
N SER A 411 -11.88 18.12 13.64
CA SER A 411 -11.19 17.35 14.69
C SER A 411 -11.88 17.50 16.04
N THR A 412 -13.22 17.51 16.05
CA THR A 412 -13.98 17.42 17.31
C THR A 412 -13.89 15.99 17.86
N GLU A 413 -14.23 15.80 19.14
CA GLU A 413 -14.17 14.46 19.75
C GLU A 413 -15.15 13.46 19.12
N GLU A 414 -16.28 13.96 18.60
CA GLU A 414 -17.26 13.15 17.87
C GLU A 414 -16.74 12.73 16.49
N GLU A 415 -16.14 13.66 15.75
CA GLU A 415 -15.54 13.38 14.43
C GLU A 415 -14.33 12.45 14.54
N LEU A 416 -13.50 12.63 15.58
CA LEU A 416 -12.41 11.72 15.91
C LEU A 416 -12.90 10.39 16.53
N ARG A 417 -14.21 10.28 16.78
CA ARG A 417 -14.90 9.08 17.31
C ARG A 417 -14.29 8.57 18.63
N LEU A 418 -13.89 9.48 19.51
CA LEU A 418 -13.18 9.20 20.78
C LEU A 418 -14.11 8.82 21.94
N GLY A 419 -15.34 8.40 21.66
CA GLY A 419 -16.38 8.18 22.68
C GLY A 419 -15.97 7.22 23.80
N LEU A 420 -15.14 6.22 23.50
CA LEU A 420 -14.58 5.31 24.52
C LEU A 420 -13.53 5.98 25.40
N TYR A 421 -12.52 6.63 24.79
CA TYR A 421 -11.48 7.33 25.53
C TYR A 421 -12.11 8.32 26.48
N ARG A 422 -13.13 9.08 26.02
CA ARG A 422 -13.88 9.97 26.89
C ARG A 422 -14.58 9.22 28.03
N LYS A 423 -15.24 8.08 27.78
CA LYS A 423 -15.86 7.28 28.86
C LYS A 423 -14.83 6.82 29.90
N LEU A 424 -13.66 6.35 29.47
CA LEU A 424 -12.59 5.86 30.35
C LEU A 424 -11.92 7.00 31.13
N THR A 425 -11.59 8.10 30.47
CA THR A 425 -10.89 9.23 31.10
C THR A 425 -11.82 10.12 31.89
N ARG A 426 -13.12 10.18 31.60
CA ARG A 426 -14.09 11.05 32.31
C ARG A 426 -14.11 10.81 33.82
N ARG A 427 -13.87 9.58 34.28
CA ARG A 427 -13.87 9.24 35.71
C ARG A 427 -12.66 9.83 36.45
N TRP A 428 -11.52 9.98 35.77
CA TRP A 428 -10.25 10.38 36.39
C TRP A 428 -9.85 11.82 36.04
N LEU A 429 -10.18 12.28 34.83
CA LEU A 429 -9.78 13.56 34.24
C LEU A 429 -10.96 14.21 33.48
N PRO A 430 -12.02 14.67 34.17
CA PRO A 430 -13.26 15.12 33.54
C PRO A 430 -13.15 16.39 32.69
N LYS A 431 -12.12 17.23 32.95
CA LYS A 431 -11.86 18.49 32.22
C LYS A 431 -10.93 18.32 31.01
N LEU A 432 -10.49 17.09 30.73
CA LEU A 432 -9.50 16.83 29.68
C LEU A 432 -10.14 16.92 28.29
N ASN A 433 -9.64 17.82 27.45
CA ASN A 433 -10.05 17.93 26.05
C ASN A 433 -9.20 16.97 25.20
N LEU A 434 -9.77 15.81 24.84
CA LEU A 434 -9.06 14.78 24.10
C LEU A 434 -8.72 15.22 22.68
N SER A 435 -9.60 16.00 22.06
CA SER A 435 -9.35 16.54 20.72
C SER A 435 -8.13 17.45 20.69
N GLN A 436 -7.97 18.32 21.70
CA GLN A 436 -6.82 19.20 21.81
C GLN A 436 -5.52 18.42 22.04
N ILE A 437 -5.57 17.34 22.81
CA ILE A 437 -4.40 16.45 23.01
C ILE A 437 -3.98 15.80 21.70
N ILE A 438 -4.94 15.31 20.89
CA ILE A 438 -4.62 14.73 19.58
C ILE A 438 -3.99 15.77 18.66
N LYS A 439 -4.51 17.01 18.64
CA LYS A 439 -3.92 18.12 17.88
C LYS A 439 -2.48 18.42 18.33
N TRP A 440 -2.21 18.46 19.64
CA TRP A 440 -0.86 18.64 20.15
C TRP A 440 0.08 17.47 19.81
N LYS A 441 -0.40 16.23 19.92
CA LYS A 441 0.37 15.04 19.52
C LYS A 441 0.71 15.06 18.03
N PHE A 442 -0.23 15.49 17.19
CA PHE A 442 0.00 15.68 15.77
C PHE A 442 1.14 16.69 15.51
N TRP A 443 1.08 17.88 16.11
CA TRP A 443 2.15 18.88 15.95
C TRP A 443 3.50 18.42 16.49
N PHE A 444 3.53 17.79 17.67
CA PHE A 444 4.75 17.23 18.23
C PHE A 444 5.35 16.16 17.32
N SER A 445 4.52 15.29 16.75
CA SER A 445 4.93 14.28 15.77
C SER A 445 5.54 14.93 14.52
N LEU A 446 4.91 15.97 13.97
CA LEU A 446 5.44 16.69 12.81
C LEU A 446 6.82 17.30 13.10
N VAL A 447 6.98 17.95 14.25
CA VAL A 447 8.27 18.55 14.67
C VAL A 447 9.33 17.45 14.84
N ALA A 448 8.98 16.33 15.46
CA ALA A 448 9.90 15.21 15.63
C ALA A 448 10.33 14.61 14.28
N MET A 449 9.39 14.39 13.36
CA MET A 449 9.69 13.89 12.01
C MET A 449 10.53 14.88 11.21
N ALA A 450 10.27 16.19 11.30
CA ALA A 450 11.05 17.22 10.64
C ALA A 450 12.48 17.32 11.21
N ALA A 451 12.63 17.34 12.53
CA ALA A 451 13.92 17.36 13.20
C ALA A 451 14.75 16.11 12.87
N LEU A 452 14.12 14.94 12.85
CA LEU A 452 14.80 13.69 12.51
C LEU A 452 15.15 13.64 11.01
N SER A 453 14.29 14.18 10.13
CA SER A 453 14.60 14.32 8.70
C SER A 453 15.82 15.24 8.47
N PHE A 454 15.85 16.39 9.15
CA PHE A 454 16.96 17.33 9.07
C PHE A 454 18.27 16.73 9.60
N THR A 455 18.23 16.14 10.79
CA THR A 455 19.43 15.54 11.42
C THR A 455 19.96 14.34 10.63
N SER A 456 19.10 13.55 9.98
CA SER A 456 19.51 12.44 9.10
C SER A 456 20.34 12.88 7.89
N VAL A 457 20.20 14.14 7.48
CA VAL A 457 20.94 14.73 6.34
C VAL A 457 22.15 15.52 6.82
N TRP A 458 21.99 16.31 7.88
CA TRP A 458 23.00 17.28 8.31
C TRP A 458 24.08 16.67 9.21
N LEU A 459 23.73 15.67 10.02
CA LEU A 459 24.65 15.09 11.00
C LEU A 459 25.21 13.77 10.48
N LYS A 460 26.54 13.60 10.63
CA LYS A 460 27.17 12.30 10.42
C LYS A 460 26.84 11.39 11.61
N PRO A 461 26.41 10.14 11.38
CA PRO A 461 26.18 9.21 12.48
C PRO A 461 27.49 8.93 13.23
N PRO A 462 27.44 8.74 14.56
CA PRO A 462 28.62 8.34 15.33
C PRO A 462 29.23 7.03 14.78
N ALA A 463 30.55 6.90 14.75
CA ALA A 463 31.24 5.73 14.18
C ALA A 463 30.82 4.39 14.83
N LYS A 464 30.43 4.41 16.11
CA LYS A 464 29.92 3.23 16.84
C LYS A 464 28.49 2.83 16.44
N LEU A 465 27.72 3.73 15.82
CA LEU A 465 26.31 3.57 15.48
C LEU A 465 26.05 4.08 14.06
N PRO A 466 26.57 3.42 13.01
CA PRO A 466 26.45 3.89 11.63
C PRO A 466 24.98 3.99 11.15
N ASP A 467 24.12 3.11 11.66
CA ASP A 467 22.68 3.06 11.31
C ASP A 467 21.79 3.87 12.26
N LEU A 468 22.35 4.78 13.07
CA LEU A 468 21.59 5.49 14.11
C LEU A 468 20.31 6.15 13.56
N PHE A 469 20.43 6.95 12.50
CA PHE A 469 19.28 7.68 11.95
C PHE A 469 18.23 6.77 11.31
N PRO A 470 18.58 5.79 10.44
CA PRO A 470 17.61 4.80 9.96
C PRO A 470 16.87 4.07 11.08
N VAL A 471 17.57 3.69 12.16
CA VAL A 471 16.96 3.02 13.31
C VAL A 471 16.01 3.96 14.07
N LEU A 472 16.41 5.22 14.30
CA LEU A 472 15.53 6.20 14.95
C LEU A 472 14.26 6.47 14.14
N VAL A 473 14.37 6.58 12.81
CA VAL A 473 13.23 6.78 11.91
C VAL A 473 12.29 5.57 12.00
N SER A 474 12.83 4.36 11.93
CA SER A 474 12.09 3.11 12.05
C SER A 474 11.34 3.02 13.40
N VAL A 475 12.02 3.24 14.52
CA VAL A 475 11.44 3.15 15.87
C VAL A 475 10.37 4.22 16.09
N LEU A 476 10.63 5.48 15.69
CA LEU A 476 9.66 6.55 15.82
C LEU A 476 8.40 6.24 15.01
N SER A 477 8.56 5.78 13.77
CA SER A 477 7.44 5.40 12.90
C SER A 477 6.65 4.22 13.46
N PHE A 478 7.34 3.20 13.99
CA PHE A 478 6.72 2.05 14.63
C PHE A 478 5.82 2.45 15.81
N LEU A 479 6.27 3.36 16.68
CA LEU A 479 5.47 3.84 17.80
C LEU A 479 4.17 4.51 17.34
N HIS A 480 4.22 5.26 16.23
CA HIS A 480 3.02 5.84 15.63
C HIS A 480 2.10 4.76 15.08
N PHE A 481 2.63 3.80 14.31
CA PHE A 481 1.86 2.69 13.75
C PHE A 481 1.19 1.83 14.82
N LEU A 482 1.85 1.62 15.97
CA LEU A 482 1.26 0.97 17.14
C LEU A 482 0.10 1.79 17.73
N GLY A 483 0.24 3.12 17.78
CA GLY A 483 -0.87 3.99 18.18
C GLY A 483 -2.05 3.91 17.21
N PHE A 484 -1.78 3.92 15.90
CA PHE A 484 -2.80 3.85 14.86
C PHE A 484 -3.55 2.51 14.86
N ILE A 485 -2.86 1.37 14.98
CA ILE A 485 -3.54 0.06 15.00
C ILE A 485 -4.49 -0.06 16.20
N ILE A 486 -4.12 0.51 17.36
CA ILE A 486 -5.01 0.56 18.53
C ILE A 486 -6.23 1.45 18.22
N TYR A 487 -6.01 2.64 17.67
CA TYR A 487 -7.08 3.57 17.30
C TYR A 487 -8.08 2.95 16.32
N PHE A 488 -7.60 2.40 15.20
CA PHE A 488 -8.47 1.83 14.17
C PHE A 488 -9.18 0.54 14.61
N ASN A 489 -8.56 -0.30 15.45
CA ASN A 489 -9.24 -1.47 16.01
C ASN A 489 -10.36 -1.06 16.96
N GLN A 490 -10.11 -0.10 17.85
CA GLN A 490 -11.16 0.44 18.72
C GLN A 490 -12.31 1.04 17.91
N LEU A 491 -11.96 1.82 16.87
CA LEU A 491 -12.92 2.43 15.96
C LEU A 491 -13.86 1.40 15.32
N GLN A 492 -13.31 0.27 14.85
CA GLN A 492 -14.09 -0.77 14.19
C GLN A 492 -14.92 -1.61 15.18
N LEU A 493 -14.29 -2.07 16.26
CA LEU A 493 -14.89 -3.04 17.18
C LEU A 493 -15.98 -2.41 18.04
N MET A 494 -15.81 -1.14 18.43
CA MET A 494 -16.61 -0.49 19.47
C MET A 494 -17.63 0.51 18.95
N GLU A 495 -17.76 0.64 17.62
CA GLU A 495 -18.79 1.48 17.01
C GLU A 495 -20.20 1.04 17.45
N PRO A 496 -21.02 1.96 18.02
CA PRO A 496 -22.40 1.65 18.38
C PRO A 496 -23.17 1.17 17.15
N GLN A 497 -24.07 0.21 17.33
CA GLN A 497 -24.99 -0.16 16.27
C GLN A 497 -25.83 1.08 15.93
N ARG A 498 -25.62 1.68 14.75
CA ARG A 498 -26.49 2.75 14.26
C ARG A 498 -27.91 2.16 14.21
N LYS A 499 -28.79 2.55 15.15
CA LYS A 499 -30.23 2.35 14.98
C LYS A 499 -30.57 3.10 13.69
N LYS A 500 -31.08 2.41 12.67
CA LYS A 500 -31.60 3.04 11.46
C LYS A 500 -32.55 4.14 11.90
N SER A 501 -32.18 5.42 11.73
CA SER A 501 -33.20 6.45 11.72
C SER A 501 -33.95 6.25 10.41
N LEU A 502 -35.15 5.67 10.53
CA LEU A 502 -36.18 5.76 9.52
C LEU A 502 -36.49 7.25 9.35
N LYS A 503 -35.75 7.95 8.48
CA LYS A 503 -36.31 9.14 7.84
C LYS A 503 -37.35 8.61 6.85
N LYS A 504 -38.60 8.50 7.34
CA LYS A 504 -39.79 8.53 6.50
C LYS A 504 -39.74 9.86 5.74
N THR A 505 -39.43 9.82 4.46
CA THR A 505 -39.90 10.82 3.52
C THR A 505 -41.37 10.49 3.27
N ASN A 506 -42.25 11.31 3.85
CA ASN A 506 -43.61 11.48 3.34
C ASN A 506 -43.55 12.24 2.02
#